data_AF-A0A6M4YEN0-F1
#
_entry.id   AF-A0A6M4YEN0-F1
#
_cell.length_a   1.000
_cell.length_b   1.000
_cell.length_c   1.000
_cell.angle_alpha   90.00
_cell.angle_beta   90.00
_cell.angle_gamma   90.00
#
_symmetry.space_group_name_H-M   'P 1'
#
loop_
_entity.id
_entity.type
_entity.pdbx_description
1 polymer ?
#
loop_
_entity_poly.entity_id
_entity_poly.type
_entity_poly.pdbx_seq_one_letter_code
_entity_poly.pdbx_strand_id
1 'polypeptide(L)'
;MMELFDTNQSKTVLAKFRQKIDGLVPSDDFDKQRNSLIRLIVNAMEKRPSEWNTFCQINIKWIGDQFINRLADEKDLTKDRLDDICSMCFRFLFELYLSTKNDLAMEFEAARRFVFDNVNLFEVTAKEQIEFAIRDMPISIFKEIANSEGIESLKNFDAVSEKIKNIKEEWDRDLSERESRARNIEASLSKYENAFNFVGLFQGFDDLANEKKNERDGILFWLKLLSVIIILPIVAEFVLIYKNIDNISAIRDGLLVSIFPTLSLVAISIYYFRVLLFNYKSVKSQLLQIDLRKTLCRFIQSYSGYASEIKSQDADALDKFERIIFSGIVTEDGSLPSTFDGVEQIGNFIKSIKS
;
A
#
# COMPACT_ATOMS: atom_id res chain seq x y z
N MET A 1 -39.97 -10.80 -3.10
CA MET A 1 -40.80 -11.40 -4.16
C MET A 1 -41.73 -12.39 -3.48
N MET A 2 -43.05 -12.29 -3.68
CA MET A 2 -44.03 -13.21 -3.09
C MET A 2 -44.13 -14.48 -3.93
N GLU A 3 -44.06 -15.66 -3.30
CA GLU A 3 -44.07 -16.96 -3.97
C GLU A 3 -45.39 -17.71 -3.79
N LEU A 4 -46.52 -17.03 -4.05
CA LEU A 4 -47.86 -17.56 -3.76
C LEU A 4 -48.13 -18.93 -4.41
N PHE A 5 -47.78 -19.09 -5.69
CA PHE A 5 -48.08 -20.30 -6.46
C PHE A 5 -47.10 -21.45 -6.19
N ASP A 6 -45.96 -21.19 -5.52
CA ASP A 6 -44.97 -22.23 -5.25
C ASP A 6 -45.24 -23.01 -3.96
N THR A 7 -46.12 -22.48 -3.10
CA THR A 7 -46.49 -23.12 -1.84
C THR A 7 -47.20 -24.46 -2.04
N ASN A 8 -46.94 -25.42 -1.14
CA ASN A 8 -47.58 -26.74 -1.15
C ASN A 8 -49.12 -26.64 -1.08
N GLN A 9 -49.63 -25.65 -0.34
CA GLN A 9 -51.07 -25.39 -0.23
C GLN A 9 -51.65 -24.95 -1.58
N SER A 10 -51.08 -23.92 -2.21
CA SER A 10 -51.54 -23.42 -3.51
C SER A 10 -51.48 -24.50 -4.59
N LYS A 11 -50.39 -25.27 -4.67
CA LYS A 11 -50.27 -26.39 -5.62
C LYS A 11 -51.36 -27.44 -5.42
N THR A 12 -51.66 -27.78 -4.17
CA THR A 12 -52.73 -28.74 -3.85
C THR A 12 -54.10 -28.20 -4.24
N VAL A 13 -54.39 -26.93 -3.96
CA VAL A 13 -55.65 -26.27 -4.33
C VAL A 13 -55.81 -26.20 -5.84
N LEU A 14 -54.79 -25.76 -6.58
CA LEU A 14 -54.80 -25.69 -8.04
C LEU A 14 -55.03 -27.06 -8.67
N ALA A 15 -54.34 -28.11 -8.19
CA ALA A 15 -54.48 -29.46 -8.71
C ALA A 15 -55.88 -30.05 -8.44
N LYS A 16 -56.43 -29.86 -7.23
CA LYS A 16 -57.79 -30.29 -6.89
C LYS A 16 -58.84 -29.57 -7.73
N PHE A 17 -58.69 -28.27 -7.89
CA PHE A 17 -59.63 -27.47 -8.67
C PHE A 17 -59.61 -27.83 -10.17
N ARG A 18 -58.43 -28.12 -10.73
CA ARG A 18 -58.28 -28.63 -12.10
C ARG A 18 -59.10 -29.91 -12.31
N GLN A 19 -59.03 -30.86 -11.37
CA GLN A 19 -59.83 -32.09 -11.42
C GLN A 19 -61.33 -31.81 -11.33
N LYS A 20 -61.74 -30.83 -10.51
CA LYS A 20 -63.14 -30.43 -10.37
C LYS A 20 -63.71 -29.83 -11.67
N ILE A 21 -62.92 -29.02 -12.37
CA ILE A 21 -63.31 -28.47 -13.67
C ILE A 21 -63.38 -29.56 -14.75
N ASP A 22 -62.45 -30.51 -14.75
CA ASP A 22 -62.43 -31.61 -15.73
C ASP A 22 -63.67 -32.52 -15.62
N GLY A 23 -64.34 -32.53 -14.47
CA GLY A 23 -65.59 -33.27 -14.25
C GLY A 23 -66.88 -32.53 -14.66
N LEU A 24 -66.80 -31.27 -15.08
CA LEU A 24 -67.98 -30.49 -15.49
C LEU A 24 -68.37 -30.78 -16.94
N VAL A 25 -69.67 -30.93 -17.18
CA VAL A 25 -70.24 -30.98 -18.54
C VAL A 25 -70.67 -29.56 -18.93
N PRO A 26 -70.04 -28.93 -19.94
CA PRO A 26 -70.41 -27.59 -20.38
C PRO A 26 -71.82 -27.57 -20.99
N SER A 27 -72.57 -26.49 -20.76
CA SER A 27 -73.94 -26.34 -21.27
C SER A 27 -73.95 -25.82 -22.71
N ASP A 28 -73.01 -24.94 -23.06
CA ASP A 28 -72.87 -24.31 -24.37
C ASP A 28 -71.39 -24.15 -24.79
N ASP A 29 -71.14 -23.61 -25.99
CA ASP A 29 -69.78 -23.43 -26.50
C ASP A 29 -69.00 -22.36 -25.71
N PHE A 30 -69.69 -21.33 -25.20
CA PHE A 30 -69.10 -20.31 -24.34
C PHE A 30 -68.58 -20.91 -23.02
N ASP A 31 -69.41 -21.67 -22.32
CA ASP A 31 -69.06 -22.40 -21.09
C ASP A 31 -67.86 -23.32 -21.34
N LYS A 32 -67.83 -24.00 -22.48
CA LYS A 32 -66.72 -24.88 -22.86
C LYS A 32 -65.41 -24.10 -23.01
N GLN A 33 -65.43 -22.98 -23.73
CA GLN A 33 -64.23 -22.15 -23.93
C GLN A 33 -63.79 -21.46 -22.63
N ARG A 34 -64.73 -20.94 -21.82
CA ARG A 34 -64.47 -20.38 -20.49
C ARG A 34 -63.80 -21.41 -19.57
N ASN A 35 -64.36 -22.61 -19.48
CA ASN A 35 -63.81 -23.67 -18.62
C ASN A 35 -62.42 -24.11 -19.11
N SER A 36 -62.21 -24.14 -20.43
CA SER A 36 -60.90 -24.41 -21.04
C SER A 36 -59.86 -23.35 -20.67
N LEU A 37 -60.24 -22.06 -20.65
CA LEU A 37 -59.36 -20.98 -20.23
C LEU A 37 -58.96 -21.14 -18.77
N ILE A 38 -59.92 -21.33 -17.86
CA ILE A 38 -59.63 -21.50 -16.44
C ILE A 38 -58.68 -22.67 -16.24
N ARG A 39 -58.94 -23.81 -16.92
CA ARG A 39 -58.07 -24.98 -16.87
C ARG A 39 -56.66 -24.68 -17.36
N LEU A 40 -56.52 -23.98 -18.49
CA LEU A 40 -55.24 -23.62 -19.08
C LEU A 40 -54.39 -22.80 -18.09
N ILE A 41 -54.99 -21.77 -17.49
CA ILE A 41 -54.30 -20.86 -16.57
C ILE A 41 -53.95 -21.55 -15.25
N VAL A 42 -54.90 -22.26 -14.63
CA VAL A 42 -54.66 -23.01 -13.38
C VAL A 42 -53.56 -24.06 -13.57
N ASN A 43 -53.58 -24.79 -14.69
CA ASN A 43 -52.55 -25.78 -15.01
C ASN A 43 -51.18 -25.13 -15.29
N ALA A 44 -51.16 -23.96 -15.92
CA ALA A 44 -49.92 -23.21 -16.14
C ALA A 44 -49.32 -22.71 -14.82
N MET A 45 -50.14 -22.20 -13.89
CA MET A 45 -49.70 -21.78 -12.56
C MET A 45 -49.18 -22.96 -11.72
N GLU A 46 -49.81 -24.13 -11.81
CA GLU A 46 -49.36 -25.35 -11.11
C GLU A 46 -48.01 -25.85 -11.65
N LYS A 47 -47.84 -25.89 -12.98
CA LYS A 47 -46.64 -26.45 -13.63
C LYS A 47 -45.46 -25.50 -13.71
N ARG A 48 -45.71 -24.19 -13.80
CA ARG A 48 -44.69 -23.15 -13.98
C ARG A 48 -44.85 -22.02 -12.95
N PRO A 49 -44.89 -22.32 -11.63
CA PRO A 49 -45.20 -21.32 -10.60
C PRO A 49 -44.20 -20.16 -10.57
N SER A 50 -42.93 -20.40 -10.88
CA SER A 50 -41.88 -19.37 -10.89
C SER A 50 -42.14 -18.25 -11.91
N GLU A 51 -42.68 -18.58 -13.09
CA GLU A 51 -43.02 -17.61 -14.13
C GLU A 51 -44.13 -16.68 -13.64
N TRP A 52 -45.22 -17.24 -13.13
CA TRP A 52 -46.36 -16.49 -12.62
C TRP A 52 -46.03 -15.71 -11.36
N ASN A 53 -45.23 -16.28 -10.45
CA ASN A 53 -44.72 -15.55 -9.30
C ASN A 53 -43.89 -14.36 -9.76
N THR A 54 -43.00 -14.51 -10.75
CA THR A 54 -42.13 -13.41 -11.17
C THR A 54 -42.90 -12.30 -11.89
N PHE A 55 -43.75 -12.67 -12.86
CA PHE A 55 -44.37 -11.71 -13.78
C PHE A 55 -45.74 -11.18 -13.31
N CYS A 56 -46.36 -11.80 -12.29
CA CYS A 56 -47.67 -11.40 -11.78
C CYS A 56 -47.67 -10.91 -10.33
N GLN A 57 -46.57 -10.29 -9.88
CA GLN A 57 -46.42 -9.84 -8.48
C GLN A 57 -47.52 -8.88 -8.03
N ILE A 58 -48.08 -8.06 -8.93
CA ILE A 58 -49.06 -7.04 -8.58
C ILE A 58 -50.42 -7.67 -8.31
N ASN A 59 -50.95 -8.53 -9.19
CA ASN A 59 -52.19 -9.24 -8.89
C ASN A 59 -52.01 -10.28 -7.79
N ILE A 60 -50.82 -10.86 -7.59
CA ILE A 60 -50.56 -11.69 -6.39
C ILE A 60 -50.81 -10.87 -5.12
N LYS A 61 -50.31 -9.62 -5.08
CA LYS A 61 -50.54 -8.71 -3.96
C LYS A 61 -52.00 -8.26 -3.84
N TRP A 62 -52.70 -8.02 -4.96
CA TRP A 62 -54.07 -7.47 -4.94
C TRP A 62 -55.16 -8.51 -4.70
N ILE A 63 -55.05 -9.68 -5.34
CA ILE A 63 -56.12 -10.71 -5.35
C ILE A 63 -55.61 -12.14 -5.11
N GLY A 64 -54.31 -12.35 -4.87
CA GLY A 64 -53.71 -13.68 -4.78
C GLY A 64 -54.36 -14.59 -3.73
N ASP A 65 -54.48 -14.11 -2.48
CA ASP A 65 -55.10 -14.89 -1.41
C ASP A 65 -56.58 -15.15 -1.67
N GLN A 66 -57.30 -14.15 -2.20
CA GLN A 66 -58.71 -14.29 -2.57
C GLN A 66 -58.90 -15.33 -3.68
N PHE A 67 -58.03 -15.34 -4.68
CA PHE A 67 -58.03 -16.32 -5.76
C PHE A 67 -57.83 -17.74 -5.23
N ILE A 68 -56.79 -17.99 -4.43
CA ILE A 68 -56.54 -19.32 -3.85
C ILE A 68 -57.71 -19.76 -2.96
N ASN A 69 -58.26 -18.88 -2.13
CA ASN A 69 -59.43 -19.19 -1.30
C ASN A 69 -60.67 -19.52 -2.13
N ARG A 70 -60.88 -18.81 -3.25
CA ARG A 70 -62.01 -19.04 -4.16
C ARG A 70 -61.94 -20.39 -4.87
N LEU A 71 -60.73 -20.83 -5.21
CA LEU A 71 -60.46 -22.15 -5.77
C LEU A 71 -60.57 -23.27 -4.72
N ALA A 72 -60.23 -22.98 -3.46
CA ALA A 72 -60.32 -23.94 -2.36
C ALA A 72 -61.76 -24.17 -1.87
N ASP A 73 -62.68 -23.22 -2.09
CA ASP A 73 -64.08 -23.31 -1.65
C ASP A 73 -64.81 -24.50 -2.30
N GLU A 74 -65.35 -25.39 -1.47
CA GLU A 74 -65.99 -26.63 -1.89
C GLU A 74 -67.40 -26.46 -2.49
N LYS A 75 -68.00 -25.26 -2.44
CA LYS A 75 -69.33 -24.98 -3.02
C LYS A 75 -69.47 -25.44 -4.49
N ASP A 76 -70.70 -25.52 -4.98
CA ASP A 76 -70.98 -25.84 -6.38
C ASP A 76 -70.39 -24.79 -7.34
N LEU A 77 -70.05 -25.25 -8.55
CA LEU A 77 -69.51 -24.41 -9.63
C LEU A 77 -70.65 -23.91 -10.51
N THR A 78 -71.41 -22.95 -9.99
CA THR A 78 -72.43 -22.23 -10.77
C THR A 78 -71.77 -21.37 -11.85
N LYS A 79 -72.54 -20.97 -12.87
CA LYS A 79 -72.07 -20.07 -13.94
C LYS A 79 -71.40 -18.81 -13.37
N ASP A 80 -72.07 -18.12 -12.45
CA ASP A 80 -71.56 -16.93 -11.76
C ASP A 80 -70.19 -17.17 -11.11
N ARG A 81 -70.00 -18.32 -10.46
CA ARG A 81 -68.71 -18.68 -9.84
C ARG A 81 -67.62 -18.95 -10.86
N LEU A 82 -67.95 -19.59 -11.98
CA LEU A 82 -67.00 -19.89 -13.03
C LEU A 82 -66.61 -18.62 -13.79
N ASP A 83 -67.55 -17.71 -14.03
CA ASP A 83 -67.32 -16.40 -14.62
C ASP A 83 -66.41 -15.55 -13.72
N ASP A 84 -66.68 -15.52 -12.42
CA ASP A 84 -65.85 -14.86 -11.40
C ASP A 84 -64.41 -15.41 -11.40
N ILE A 85 -64.24 -16.74 -11.34
CA ILE A 85 -62.91 -17.38 -11.39
C ILE A 85 -62.21 -17.13 -12.73
N CYS A 86 -62.95 -17.13 -13.84
CA CYS A 86 -62.41 -16.80 -15.16
C CYS A 86 -61.91 -15.36 -15.20
N SER A 87 -62.64 -14.42 -14.61
CA SER A 87 -62.22 -13.01 -14.53
C SER A 87 -60.91 -12.87 -13.74
N MET A 88 -60.76 -13.59 -12.62
CA MET A 88 -59.50 -13.62 -11.85
C MET A 88 -58.35 -14.25 -12.66
N CYS A 89 -58.60 -15.36 -13.36
CA CYS A 89 -57.60 -15.97 -14.24
C CYS A 89 -57.17 -15.01 -15.36
N PHE A 90 -58.11 -14.28 -15.94
CA PHE A 90 -57.83 -13.29 -16.98
C PHE A 90 -56.99 -12.13 -16.44
N ARG A 91 -57.22 -11.65 -15.22
CA ARG A 91 -56.39 -10.63 -14.57
C ARG A 91 -54.91 -11.04 -14.49
N PHE A 92 -54.65 -12.27 -14.03
CA PHE A 92 -53.29 -12.81 -13.99
C PHE A 92 -52.69 -12.97 -15.39
N LEU A 93 -53.46 -13.50 -16.34
CA LEU A 93 -53.03 -13.67 -17.74
C LEU A 93 -52.68 -12.32 -18.38
N PHE A 94 -53.47 -11.28 -18.11
CA PHE A 94 -53.28 -9.96 -18.67
C PHE A 94 -52.08 -9.24 -18.05
N GLU A 95 -51.83 -9.40 -16.75
CA GLU A 95 -50.58 -8.93 -16.15
C GLU A 95 -49.36 -9.67 -16.72
N LEU A 96 -49.45 -11.00 -16.91
CA LEU A 96 -48.37 -11.76 -17.55
C LEU A 96 -48.06 -11.21 -18.95
N TYR A 97 -49.09 -10.86 -19.74
CA TYR A 97 -48.94 -10.20 -21.04
C TYR A 97 -48.22 -8.84 -20.92
N LEU A 98 -48.58 -8.02 -19.94
CA LEU A 98 -47.97 -6.70 -19.74
C LEU A 98 -46.51 -6.77 -19.26
N SER A 99 -46.18 -7.80 -18.47
CA SER A 99 -44.88 -7.97 -17.83
C SER A 99 -43.86 -8.74 -18.68
N THR A 100 -44.31 -9.47 -19.72
CA THR A 100 -43.44 -10.28 -20.58
C THR A 100 -42.92 -9.46 -21.75
N LYS A 101 -41.63 -9.57 -22.07
CA LYS A 101 -41.02 -8.85 -23.21
C LYS A 101 -41.39 -9.42 -24.58
N ASN A 102 -41.69 -10.71 -24.62
CA ASN A 102 -42.03 -11.46 -25.82
C ASN A 102 -43.55 -11.66 -25.90
N ASP A 103 -44.05 -11.97 -27.09
CA ASP A 103 -45.44 -12.35 -27.28
C ASP A 103 -45.81 -13.57 -26.41
N LEU A 104 -47.06 -13.60 -25.95
CA LEU A 104 -47.62 -14.75 -25.25
C LEU A 104 -47.57 -16.01 -26.14
N ALA A 105 -47.45 -17.17 -25.50
CA ALA A 105 -47.67 -18.44 -26.18
C ALA A 105 -49.06 -18.44 -26.85
N MET A 106 -49.18 -19.09 -28.02
CA MET A 106 -50.39 -19.06 -28.85
C MET A 106 -51.67 -19.42 -28.08
N GLU A 107 -51.60 -20.37 -27.16
CA GLU A 107 -52.73 -20.80 -26.31
C GLU A 107 -53.21 -19.70 -25.36
N PHE A 108 -52.26 -18.94 -24.79
CA PHE A 108 -52.55 -17.82 -23.90
C PHE A 108 -53.10 -16.62 -24.66
N GLU A 109 -52.62 -16.37 -25.88
CA GLU A 109 -53.15 -15.32 -26.75
C GLU A 109 -54.58 -15.66 -27.20
N ALA A 110 -54.86 -16.92 -27.54
CA ALA A 110 -56.21 -17.38 -27.87
C ALA A 110 -57.17 -17.22 -26.68
N ALA A 111 -56.72 -17.60 -25.48
CA ALA A 111 -57.48 -17.40 -24.24
C ALA A 111 -57.76 -15.91 -23.96
N ARG A 112 -56.76 -15.06 -24.17
CA ARG A 112 -56.92 -13.61 -24.03
C ARG A 112 -57.99 -13.07 -24.98
N ARG A 113 -57.88 -13.38 -26.28
CA ARG A 113 -58.84 -12.93 -27.32
C ARG A 113 -60.26 -13.40 -27.05
N PHE A 114 -60.43 -14.66 -26.64
CA PHE A 114 -61.73 -15.19 -26.25
C PHE A 114 -62.44 -14.30 -25.21
N VAL A 115 -61.72 -13.88 -24.17
CA VAL A 115 -62.30 -13.01 -23.14
C VAL A 115 -62.65 -11.63 -23.72
N PHE A 116 -61.77 -11.05 -24.54
CA PHE A 116 -62.03 -9.76 -25.22
C PHE A 116 -63.28 -9.79 -26.12
N ASP A 117 -63.46 -10.85 -26.89
CA ASP A 117 -64.56 -10.96 -27.86
C ASP A 117 -65.90 -11.27 -27.17
N ASN A 118 -65.86 -11.86 -25.98
CA ASN A 118 -67.04 -12.36 -25.27
C ASN A 118 -67.35 -11.66 -23.94
N VAL A 119 -66.75 -10.49 -23.66
CA VAL A 119 -66.94 -9.73 -22.39
C VAL A 119 -68.42 -9.57 -22.00
N ASN A 120 -69.31 -9.39 -22.98
CA ASN A 120 -70.74 -9.17 -22.75
C ASN A 120 -71.53 -10.43 -22.33
N LEU A 121 -70.95 -11.63 -22.46
CA LEU A 121 -71.59 -12.90 -22.10
C LEU A 121 -71.34 -13.30 -20.64
N PHE A 122 -70.36 -12.66 -19.98
CA PHE A 122 -70.06 -12.85 -18.57
C PHE A 122 -71.09 -12.18 -17.67
N GLU A 123 -71.30 -12.75 -16.48
CA GLU A 123 -72.09 -12.12 -15.42
C GLU A 123 -71.53 -10.73 -15.03
N VAL A 124 -72.40 -9.86 -14.51
CA VAL A 124 -72.12 -8.43 -14.27
C VAL A 124 -70.83 -8.21 -13.48
N THR A 125 -70.63 -8.96 -12.38
CA THR A 125 -69.46 -8.85 -11.51
C THR A 125 -68.17 -9.25 -12.22
N ALA A 126 -68.18 -10.37 -12.94
CA ALA A 126 -67.05 -10.85 -13.72
C ALA A 126 -66.72 -9.91 -14.88
N LYS A 127 -67.75 -9.37 -15.55
CA LYS A 127 -67.61 -8.39 -16.62
C LYS A 127 -66.91 -7.12 -16.12
N GLU A 128 -67.33 -6.56 -14.99
CA GLU A 128 -66.68 -5.39 -14.39
C GLU A 128 -65.19 -5.66 -14.07
N GLN A 129 -64.87 -6.84 -13.56
CA GLN A 129 -63.48 -7.24 -13.30
C GLN A 129 -62.64 -7.34 -14.58
N ILE A 130 -63.22 -7.87 -15.66
CA ILE A 130 -62.56 -7.96 -16.97
C ILE A 130 -62.35 -6.55 -17.56
N GLU A 131 -63.36 -5.68 -17.50
CA GLU A 131 -63.24 -4.30 -17.99
C GLU A 131 -62.19 -3.50 -17.21
N PHE A 132 -62.15 -3.65 -15.89
CA PHE A 132 -61.09 -3.09 -15.04
C PHE A 132 -59.70 -3.60 -15.48
N ALA A 133 -59.57 -4.91 -15.70
CA ALA A 133 -58.31 -5.53 -16.13
C ALA A 133 -57.80 -4.96 -17.47
N ILE A 134 -58.72 -4.66 -18.38
CA ILE A 134 -58.39 -4.13 -19.70
C ILE A 134 -58.02 -2.63 -19.62
N ARG A 135 -58.77 -1.83 -18.85
CA ARG A 135 -58.71 -0.36 -18.90
C ARG A 135 -57.83 0.25 -17.82
N ASP A 136 -58.08 -0.11 -16.57
CA ASP A 136 -57.54 0.61 -15.40
C ASP A 136 -56.32 -0.08 -14.78
N MET A 137 -56.27 -1.41 -14.88
CA MET A 137 -55.17 -2.22 -14.35
C MET A 137 -53.80 -1.84 -14.93
N PRO A 138 -53.61 -1.66 -16.25
CA PRO A 138 -52.30 -1.30 -16.80
C PRO A 138 -51.77 0.02 -16.22
N ILE A 139 -52.64 1.01 -16.07
CA ILE A 139 -52.30 2.32 -15.49
C ILE A 139 -51.94 2.16 -14.01
N SER A 140 -52.69 1.33 -13.28
CA SER A 140 -52.45 1.06 -11.86
C SER A 140 -51.12 0.33 -11.63
N ILE A 141 -50.82 -0.69 -12.44
CA ILE A 141 -49.52 -1.40 -12.44
C ILE A 141 -48.40 -0.40 -12.74
N PHE A 142 -48.54 0.42 -13.79
CA PHE A 142 -47.54 1.42 -14.14
C PHE A 142 -47.30 2.41 -13.00
N LYS A 143 -48.36 2.88 -12.33
CA LYS A 143 -48.24 3.80 -11.19
C LYS A 143 -47.50 3.16 -10.02
N GLU A 144 -47.73 1.89 -9.72
CA GLU A 144 -47.01 1.18 -8.65
C GLU A 144 -45.52 0.97 -9.01
N ILE A 145 -45.22 0.62 -10.26
CA ILE A 145 -43.83 0.48 -10.74
C ILE A 145 -43.10 1.83 -10.75
N ALA A 146 -43.72 2.87 -11.30
CA ALA A 146 -43.12 4.21 -11.41
C ALA A 146 -42.80 4.85 -10.06
N ASN A 147 -43.57 4.52 -9.02
CA ASN A 147 -43.33 4.99 -7.65
C ASN A 147 -42.56 3.97 -6.79
N SER A 148 -42.00 2.92 -7.38
CA SER A 148 -41.16 1.96 -6.65
C SER A 148 -39.79 2.58 -6.31
N GLU A 149 -39.21 2.16 -5.18
CA GLU A 149 -37.89 2.62 -4.71
C GLU A 149 -36.80 2.47 -5.78
N GLY A 150 -36.90 1.43 -6.63
CA GLY A 150 -35.96 1.21 -7.73
C GLY A 150 -35.99 2.33 -8.78
N ILE A 151 -37.18 2.82 -9.15
CA ILE A 151 -37.30 3.92 -10.13
C ILE A 151 -37.02 5.27 -9.47
N GLU A 152 -37.34 5.43 -8.19
CA GLU A 152 -36.96 6.62 -7.42
C GLU A 152 -35.42 6.77 -7.33
N SER A 153 -34.70 5.66 -7.13
CA SER A 153 -33.23 5.66 -7.12
C SER A 153 -32.63 6.04 -8.48
N LEU A 154 -33.25 5.62 -9.58
CA LEU A 154 -32.85 6.02 -10.94
C LEU A 154 -33.15 7.49 -11.22
N LYS A 155 -34.26 8.03 -10.70
CA LYS A 155 -34.59 9.45 -10.80
C LYS A 155 -33.56 10.34 -10.10
N ASN A 156 -32.88 9.81 -9.07
CA ASN A 156 -31.81 10.49 -8.34
C ASN A 156 -30.39 10.13 -8.87
N PHE A 157 -30.28 9.46 -10.02
CA PHE A 157 -29.00 9.06 -10.59
C PHE A 157 -28.06 10.24 -10.85
N ASP A 158 -28.61 11.37 -11.32
CA ASP A 158 -27.82 12.59 -11.55
C ASP A 158 -27.20 13.12 -10.25
N ALA A 159 -27.97 13.14 -9.15
CA ALA A 159 -27.49 13.57 -7.84
C ALA A 159 -26.44 12.61 -7.25
N VAL A 160 -26.56 11.31 -7.52
CA VAL A 160 -25.56 10.31 -7.10
C VAL A 160 -24.29 10.44 -7.95
N SER A 161 -24.43 10.65 -9.26
CA SER A 161 -23.32 10.86 -10.20
C SER A 161 -22.49 12.10 -9.84
N GLU A 162 -23.17 13.20 -9.49
CA GLU A 162 -22.51 14.43 -9.05
C GLU A 162 -21.76 14.24 -7.72
N LYS A 163 -22.36 13.55 -6.75
CA LYS A 163 -21.67 13.17 -5.50
C LYS A 163 -20.45 12.30 -5.74
N ILE A 164 -20.53 11.33 -6.65
CA ILE A 164 -19.40 10.45 -6.99
C ILE A 164 -18.25 11.26 -7.63
N LYS A 165 -18.55 12.22 -8.51
CA LYS A 165 -17.52 13.11 -9.07
C LYS A 165 -16.81 13.90 -7.97
N ASN A 166 -17.57 14.51 -7.07
CA ASN A 166 -17.01 15.32 -5.98
C ASN A 166 -16.12 14.47 -5.04
N ILE A 167 -16.58 13.26 -4.68
CA ILE A 167 -15.79 12.34 -3.86
C ILE A 167 -14.50 11.93 -4.58
N LYS A 168 -14.56 11.67 -5.88
CA LYS A 168 -13.38 11.31 -6.67
C LYS A 168 -12.35 12.45 -6.69
N GLU A 169 -12.78 13.69 -6.92
CA GLU A 169 -11.90 14.86 -6.91
C GLU A 169 -11.25 15.07 -5.53
N GLU A 170 -12.01 14.87 -4.44
CA GLU A 170 -11.48 14.95 -3.09
C GLU A 170 -10.44 13.85 -2.81
N TRP A 171 -10.71 12.62 -3.24
CA TRP A 171 -9.80 11.48 -3.11
C TRP A 171 -8.50 11.67 -3.91
N ASP A 172 -8.60 12.13 -5.16
CA ASP A 172 -7.42 12.40 -6.00
C ASP A 172 -6.53 13.48 -5.35
N ARG A 173 -7.15 14.50 -4.72
CA ARG A 173 -6.43 15.54 -3.97
C ARG A 173 -5.74 14.99 -2.72
N ASP A 174 -6.44 14.22 -1.88
CA ASP A 174 -5.85 13.63 -0.65
C ASP A 174 -4.71 12.67 -1.01
N LEU A 175 -4.87 11.86 -2.05
CA LEU A 175 -3.84 10.93 -2.52
C LEU A 175 -2.58 11.68 -2.96
N SER A 176 -2.74 12.75 -3.75
CA SER A 176 -1.61 13.57 -4.20
C SER A 176 -0.88 14.25 -3.04
N GLU A 177 -1.61 14.76 -2.04
CA GLU A 177 -1.02 15.36 -0.85
C GLU A 177 -0.22 14.33 -0.03
N ARG A 178 -0.77 13.12 0.15
CA ARG A 178 -0.08 12.03 0.85
C ARG A 178 1.17 11.55 0.12
N GLU A 179 1.12 11.44 -1.20
CA GLU A 179 2.29 11.07 -2.01
C GLU A 179 3.41 12.12 -1.86
N SER A 180 3.05 13.41 -1.91
CA SER A 180 3.99 14.51 -1.68
C SER A 180 4.63 14.43 -0.30
N ARG A 181 3.84 14.19 0.75
CA ARG A 181 4.36 14.00 2.12
C ARG A 181 5.30 12.80 2.20
N ALA A 182 4.97 11.68 1.57
CA ALA A 182 5.81 10.49 1.57
C ALA A 182 7.17 10.75 0.90
N ARG A 183 7.17 11.39 -0.28
CA ARG A 183 8.41 11.79 -0.99
C ARG A 183 9.26 12.75 -0.16
N ASN A 184 8.64 13.71 0.54
CA ASN A 184 9.37 14.63 1.42
C ASN A 184 10.02 13.92 2.62
N ILE A 185 9.35 12.91 3.17
CA ILE A 185 9.89 12.08 4.26
C ILE A 185 11.05 11.23 3.75
N GLU A 186 10.91 10.60 2.58
CA GLU A 186 11.98 9.84 1.92
C GLU A 186 13.22 10.70 1.69
N ALA A 187 13.04 11.89 1.11
CA ALA A 187 14.13 12.85 0.88
C ALA A 187 14.82 13.27 2.20
N SER A 188 14.03 13.48 3.26
CA SER A 188 14.56 13.83 4.57
C SER A 188 15.35 12.68 5.20
N LEU A 189 14.83 11.45 5.15
CA LEU A 189 15.49 10.25 5.65
C LEU A 189 16.82 9.98 4.93
N SER A 190 16.83 10.10 3.60
CA SER A 190 18.06 9.97 2.79
C SER A 190 19.12 11.01 3.19
N LYS A 191 18.70 12.24 3.50
CA LYS A 191 19.59 13.28 4.00
C LYS A 191 20.17 12.93 5.39
N TYR A 192 19.35 12.39 6.28
CA TYR A 192 19.78 11.96 7.62
C TYR A 192 20.73 10.77 7.58
N GLU A 193 20.46 9.75 6.76
CA GLU A 193 21.32 8.56 6.61
C GLU A 193 22.73 8.95 6.15
N ASN A 194 22.83 9.80 5.13
CA ASN A 194 24.11 10.28 4.65
C ASN A 194 24.85 11.14 5.70
N ALA A 195 24.15 12.04 6.38
CA ALA A 195 24.75 12.86 7.43
C ALA A 195 25.28 12.02 8.61
N PHE A 196 24.55 10.97 9.01
CA PHE A 196 24.93 10.13 10.15
C PHE A 196 26.16 9.25 9.85
N ASN A 197 26.29 8.75 8.62
CA ASN A 197 27.46 7.96 8.20
C ASN A 197 28.77 8.76 8.26
N PHE A 198 28.76 10.04 7.83
CA PHE A 198 29.96 10.89 7.91
C PHE A 198 30.27 11.37 9.34
N VAL A 199 29.26 11.55 10.19
CA VAL A 199 29.46 11.80 11.62
C VAL A 199 30.14 10.62 12.30
N GLY A 200 29.66 9.40 12.01
CA GLY A 200 30.27 8.17 12.54
C GLY A 200 31.71 7.99 12.08
N LEU A 201 32.02 8.25 10.81
CA LEU A 201 33.39 8.20 10.28
C LEU A 201 34.29 9.26 10.92
N PHE A 202 33.80 10.50 11.08
CA PHE A 202 34.56 11.55 11.77
C PHE A 202 34.89 11.15 13.20
N GLN A 203 33.91 10.62 13.92
CA GLN A 203 34.09 10.16 15.30
C GLN A 203 35.11 9.01 15.37
N GLY A 204 35.02 8.02 14.48
CA GLY A 204 36.00 6.93 14.40
C GLY A 204 37.42 7.41 14.10
N PHE A 205 37.60 8.39 13.21
CA PHE A 205 38.90 9.00 12.97
C PHE A 205 39.38 9.87 14.15
N ASP A 206 38.48 10.55 14.87
CA ASP A 206 38.83 11.32 16.07
C ASP A 206 39.35 10.41 17.19
N ASP A 207 38.67 9.30 17.44
CA ASP A 207 39.09 8.29 18.41
C ASP A 207 40.47 7.71 18.04
N LEU A 208 40.68 7.36 16.77
CA LEU A 208 41.98 6.88 16.28
C LEU A 208 43.09 7.94 16.41
N ALA A 209 42.77 9.22 16.18
CA ALA A 209 43.71 10.32 16.38
C ALA A 209 44.09 10.48 17.86
N ASN A 210 43.14 10.31 18.77
CA ASN A 210 43.39 10.40 20.21
C ASN A 210 44.26 9.24 20.70
N GLU A 211 44.01 8.02 20.22
CA GLU A 211 44.87 6.86 20.50
C GLU A 211 46.30 7.06 19.99
N LYS A 212 46.47 7.54 18.75
CA LYS A 212 47.79 7.83 18.18
C LYS A 212 48.52 9.00 18.86
N LYS A 213 47.79 9.99 19.39
CA LYS A 213 48.39 11.05 20.23
C LYS A 213 48.94 10.49 21.53
N ASN A 214 48.22 9.57 22.18
CA ASN A 214 48.71 8.92 23.40
C ASN A 214 49.96 8.07 23.11
N GLU A 215 49.99 7.32 22.00
CA GLU A 215 51.18 6.58 21.55
C GLU A 215 52.37 7.53 21.31
N ARG A 216 52.15 8.64 20.59
CA ARG A 216 53.15 9.67 20.33
C ARG A 216 53.73 10.24 21.63
N ASP A 217 52.88 10.58 22.59
CA ASP A 217 53.29 11.20 23.84
C ASP A 217 54.07 10.20 24.72
N GLY A 218 53.69 8.91 24.69
CA GLY A 218 54.48 7.82 25.25
C GLY A 218 55.88 7.70 24.63
N ILE A 219 55.98 7.71 23.29
CA ILE A 219 57.27 7.69 22.58
C ILE A 219 58.12 8.91 22.94
N LEU A 220 57.52 10.12 23.01
CA LEU A 220 58.22 11.33 23.41
C LEU A 220 58.78 11.25 24.83
N PHE A 221 58.03 10.66 25.76
CA PHE A 221 58.49 10.45 27.12
C PHE A 221 59.74 9.54 27.15
N TRP A 222 59.69 8.40 26.46
CA TRP A 222 60.84 7.49 26.34
C TRP A 222 62.04 8.13 25.64
N LEU A 223 61.80 8.95 24.61
CA LEU A 223 62.84 9.68 23.91
C LEU A 223 63.56 10.68 24.83
N LYS A 224 62.80 11.44 25.65
CA LYS A 224 63.37 12.35 26.66
C LYS A 224 64.17 11.60 27.71
N LEU A 225 63.66 10.48 28.23
CA LEU A 225 64.36 9.64 29.20
C LEU A 225 65.70 9.14 28.64
N LEU A 226 65.69 8.66 27.40
CA LEU A 226 66.88 8.12 26.75
C LEU A 226 67.92 9.21 26.45
N SER A 227 67.49 10.43 26.09
CA SER A 227 68.40 11.59 25.98
C SER A 227 69.12 11.87 27.30
N VAL A 228 68.43 11.79 28.44
CA VAL A 228 69.05 11.97 29.76
C VAL A 228 70.03 10.84 30.06
N ILE A 229 69.68 9.59 29.74
CA ILE A 229 70.57 8.41 29.91
C ILE A 229 71.84 8.52 29.07
N ILE A 230 71.79 9.13 27.88
CA ILE A 230 72.98 9.34 27.04
C ILE A 230 73.92 10.39 27.67
N ILE A 231 73.36 11.46 28.25
CA ILE A 231 74.14 12.57 28.82
C ILE A 231 74.71 12.22 30.21
N LEU A 232 74.00 11.41 30.99
CA LEU A 232 74.32 11.12 32.39
C LEU A 232 75.72 10.49 32.60
N PRO A 233 76.15 9.47 31.83
CA PRO A 233 77.51 8.91 31.93
C PRO A 233 78.59 9.95 31.63
N ILE A 234 78.37 10.80 30.63
CA ILE A 234 79.32 11.85 30.23
C ILE A 234 79.49 12.85 31.38
N VAL A 235 78.38 13.32 31.96
CA VAL A 235 78.42 14.24 33.11
C VAL A 235 79.05 13.58 34.33
N ALA A 236 78.77 12.29 34.58
CA ALA A 236 79.37 11.54 35.68
C ALA A 236 80.91 11.45 35.53
N GLU A 237 81.41 11.18 34.33
CA GLU A 237 82.85 11.21 34.04
C GLU A 237 83.46 12.60 34.28
N PHE A 238 82.79 13.68 33.84
CA PHE A 238 83.24 15.05 34.12
C PHE A 238 83.31 15.37 35.63
N VAL A 239 82.33 14.92 36.41
CA VAL A 239 82.31 15.12 37.87
C VAL A 239 83.42 14.32 38.56
N LEU A 240 83.70 13.11 38.10
CA LEU A 240 84.81 12.30 38.62
C LEU A 240 86.17 12.96 38.38
N ILE A 241 86.38 13.54 37.19
CA ILE A 241 87.59 14.29 36.86
C ILE A 241 87.73 15.53 37.75
N TYR A 242 86.64 16.29 37.93
CA TYR A 242 86.65 17.50 38.77
C TYR A 242 86.97 17.20 40.24
N LYS A 243 86.40 16.13 40.82
CA LYS A 243 86.62 15.77 42.23
C LYS A 243 88.02 15.23 42.53
N ASN A 244 88.69 14.60 41.57
CA ASN A 244 89.98 13.94 41.78
C ASN A 244 91.16 14.72 41.16
N ILE A 245 91.01 16.03 40.94
CA ILE A 245 91.95 16.86 40.18
C ILE A 245 93.39 16.84 40.73
N ASP A 246 93.56 16.56 42.02
CA ASP A 246 94.86 16.48 42.70
C ASP A 246 95.55 15.10 42.58
N ASN A 247 94.84 14.07 42.08
CA ASN A 247 95.33 12.69 42.04
C ASN A 247 95.23 12.08 40.63
N ILE A 248 96.24 12.39 39.80
CA ILE A 248 96.29 12.04 38.37
C ILE A 248 96.29 10.52 38.13
N SER A 249 96.89 9.71 39.01
CA SER A 249 96.92 8.24 38.85
C SER A 249 95.54 7.61 39.07
N ALA A 250 94.79 8.09 40.07
CA ALA A 250 93.44 7.61 40.36
C ALA A 250 92.44 7.95 39.23
N ILE A 251 92.61 9.10 38.56
CA ILE A 251 91.80 9.48 37.38
C ILE A 251 92.06 8.49 36.23
N ARG A 252 93.32 8.14 35.97
CA ARG A 252 93.71 7.26 34.86
C ARG A 252 93.12 5.85 35.03
N ASP A 253 93.24 5.27 36.21
CA ASP A 253 92.76 3.90 36.46
C ASP A 253 91.23 3.82 36.45
N GLY A 254 90.54 4.84 37.00
CA GLY A 254 89.08 4.93 36.97
C GLY A 254 88.52 5.09 35.55
N LEU A 255 89.13 5.94 34.72
CA LEU A 255 88.72 6.13 33.32
C LEU A 255 88.96 4.87 32.47
N LEU A 256 90.10 4.20 32.63
CA LEU A 256 90.42 2.99 31.86
C LEU A 256 89.44 1.83 32.12
N VAL A 257 88.94 1.71 33.35
CA VAL A 257 87.93 0.68 33.70
C VAL A 257 86.53 1.10 33.25
N SER A 258 86.20 2.40 33.31
CA SER A 258 84.85 2.90 33.00
C SER A 258 84.56 3.08 31.51
N ILE A 259 85.58 3.34 30.68
CA ILE A 259 85.38 3.78 29.28
C ILE A 259 84.70 2.74 28.38
N PHE A 260 84.99 1.45 28.54
CA PHE A 260 84.40 0.40 27.71
C PHE A 260 82.90 0.18 28.02
N PRO A 261 82.49 0.07 29.29
CA PRO A 261 81.08 0.06 29.67
C PRO A 261 80.32 1.34 29.28
N THR A 262 80.90 2.53 29.49
CA THR A 262 80.21 3.79 29.18
C THR A 262 80.02 3.98 27.68
N LEU A 263 81.05 3.70 26.87
CA LEU A 263 80.96 3.75 25.42
C LEU A 263 79.92 2.77 24.86
N SER A 264 79.89 1.54 25.40
CA SER A 264 78.91 0.52 24.99
C SER A 264 77.48 0.93 25.35
N LEU A 265 77.27 1.45 26.57
CA LEU A 265 75.96 1.94 27.02
C LEU A 265 75.47 3.12 26.18
N VAL A 266 76.36 4.06 25.85
CA VAL A 266 76.05 5.21 24.99
C VAL A 266 75.71 4.75 23.57
N ALA A 267 76.48 3.82 23.00
CA ALA A 267 76.21 3.30 21.65
C ALA A 267 74.84 2.60 21.55
N ILE A 268 74.52 1.74 22.52
CA ILE A 268 73.22 1.05 22.59
C ILE A 268 72.09 2.07 22.78
N SER A 269 72.29 3.06 23.65
CA SER A 269 71.29 4.10 23.91
C SER A 269 71.05 4.99 22.68
N ILE A 270 72.08 5.33 21.92
CA ILE A 270 71.95 6.06 20.64
C ILE A 270 71.17 5.23 19.61
N TYR A 271 71.41 3.92 19.54
CA TYR A 271 70.66 3.04 18.63
C TYR A 271 69.16 3.04 18.95
N TYR A 272 68.78 2.81 20.22
CA TYR A 272 67.38 2.87 20.64
C TYR A 272 66.78 4.27 20.48
N PHE A 273 67.58 5.32 20.64
CA PHE A 273 67.15 6.70 20.41
C PHE A 273 66.76 6.92 18.96
N ARG A 274 67.56 6.40 18.02
CA ARG A 274 67.25 6.45 16.58
C ARG A 274 65.98 5.69 16.24
N VAL A 275 65.77 4.50 16.83
CA VAL A 275 64.56 3.69 16.62
C VAL A 275 63.32 4.42 17.14
N LEU A 276 63.38 4.96 18.36
CA LEU A 276 62.28 5.73 18.94
C LEU A 276 61.99 7.01 18.15
N LEU A 277 63.02 7.71 17.67
CA LEU A 277 62.88 8.89 16.82
C LEU A 277 62.20 8.55 15.49
N PHE A 278 62.53 7.40 14.89
CA PHE A 278 61.88 6.92 13.68
C PHE A 278 60.40 6.61 13.91
N ASN A 279 60.07 5.87 14.98
CA ASN A 279 58.68 5.58 15.35
C ASN A 279 57.90 6.86 15.67
N TYR A 280 58.52 7.83 16.34
CA TYR A 280 57.91 9.15 16.59
C TYR A 280 57.54 9.87 15.29
N LYS A 281 58.44 9.89 14.30
CA LYS A 281 58.18 10.48 12.99
C LYS A 281 57.05 9.73 12.25
N SER A 282 57.06 8.40 12.29
CA SER A 282 56.00 7.57 11.69
C SER A 282 54.62 7.87 12.31
N VAL A 283 54.51 7.87 13.64
CA VAL A 283 53.23 8.18 14.33
C VAL A 283 52.77 9.62 14.03
N LYS A 284 53.70 10.58 13.94
CA LYS A 284 53.38 11.95 13.54
C LYS A 284 52.84 12.02 12.10
N SER A 285 53.42 11.25 11.18
CA SER A 285 52.96 11.14 9.78
C SER A 285 51.56 10.53 9.71
N GLN A 286 51.29 9.47 10.48
CA GLN A 286 49.97 8.86 10.59
C GLN A 286 48.92 9.84 11.14
N LEU A 287 49.27 10.62 12.17
CA LEU A 287 48.38 11.66 12.73
C LEU A 287 48.02 12.72 11.68
N LEU A 288 48.98 13.18 10.87
CA LEU A 288 48.72 14.15 9.81
C LEU A 288 47.73 13.59 8.77
N GLN A 289 47.87 12.33 8.40
CA GLN A 289 46.95 11.65 7.48
C GLN A 289 45.55 11.46 8.08
N ILE A 290 45.44 11.21 9.39
CA ILE A 290 44.15 11.09 10.09
C ILE A 290 43.47 12.46 10.17
N ASP A 291 44.20 13.52 10.53
CA ASP A 291 43.65 14.88 10.62
C ASP A 291 43.16 15.41 9.26
N LEU A 292 43.82 15.04 8.15
CA LEU A 292 43.32 15.31 6.81
C LEU A 292 41.95 14.63 6.58
N ARG A 293 41.81 13.34 6.89
CA ARG A 293 40.54 12.60 6.74
C ARG A 293 39.44 13.16 7.63
N LYS A 294 39.74 13.53 8.87
CA LYS A 294 38.80 14.22 9.78
C LYS A 294 38.32 15.54 9.20
N THR A 295 39.24 16.34 8.66
CA THR A 295 38.91 17.63 8.05
C THR A 295 38.01 17.45 6.83
N LEU A 296 38.30 16.45 6.00
CA LEU A 296 37.49 16.09 4.83
C LEU A 296 36.10 15.55 5.22
N CYS A 297 35.98 14.67 6.23
CA CYS A 297 34.68 14.20 6.73
C CYS A 297 33.84 15.35 7.32
N ARG A 298 34.46 16.26 8.07
CA ARG A 298 33.79 17.45 8.62
C ARG A 298 33.32 18.39 7.52
N PHE A 299 34.13 18.58 6.48
CA PHE A 299 33.78 19.37 5.30
C PHE A 299 32.62 18.74 4.51
N ILE A 300 32.63 17.42 4.31
CA ILE A 300 31.52 16.72 3.64
C ILE A 300 30.22 16.76 4.44
N GLN A 301 30.28 16.62 5.76
CA GLN A 301 29.09 16.73 6.59
C GLN A 301 28.41 18.10 6.45
N SER A 302 29.19 19.18 6.30
CA SER A 302 28.66 20.51 5.94
C SER A 302 28.22 20.65 4.48
N TYR A 303 28.59 19.71 3.62
CA TYR A 303 28.41 19.73 2.16
C TYR A 303 27.38 18.71 1.64
N SER A 304 26.86 17.80 2.45
CA SER A 304 25.78 16.86 2.05
C SER A 304 24.52 17.55 1.53
N GLY A 305 24.34 18.84 1.84
CA GLY A 305 23.33 19.70 1.21
C GLY A 305 23.70 20.27 -0.18
N TYR A 306 24.98 20.36 -0.53
CA TYR A 306 25.53 20.89 -1.79
C TYR A 306 25.98 19.79 -2.78
N ALA A 307 26.20 18.56 -2.30
CA ALA A 307 26.67 17.44 -3.11
C ALA A 307 25.71 17.05 -4.25
N SER A 308 24.40 17.25 -4.08
CA SER A 308 23.42 17.01 -5.14
C SER A 308 23.57 17.97 -6.33
N GLU A 309 24.04 19.19 -6.11
CA GLU A 309 24.32 20.16 -7.18
C GLU A 309 25.62 19.83 -7.93
N ILE A 310 26.71 19.47 -7.23
CA ILE A 310 28.00 19.19 -7.87
C ILE A 310 28.06 17.82 -8.54
N LYS A 311 27.30 16.80 -8.08
CA LYS A 311 27.22 15.50 -8.77
C LYS A 311 26.68 15.63 -10.21
N SER A 312 25.96 16.72 -10.50
CA SER A 312 25.52 17.08 -11.86
C SER A 312 26.58 17.79 -12.70
N GLN A 313 27.61 18.37 -12.07
CA GLN A 313 28.63 19.19 -12.73
C GLN A 313 30.02 18.53 -12.81
N ASP A 314 30.45 17.74 -11.82
CA ASP A 314 31.80 17.13 -11.83
C ASP A 314 31.91 15.84 -10.98
N ALA A 315 31.53 14.69 -11.57
CA ALA A 315 31.56 13.38 -10.92
C ALA A 315 32.98 12.85 -10.63
N ASP A 316 33.99 13.32 -11.38
CA ASP A 316 35.39 12.88 -11.26
C ASP A 316 36.05 13.42 -9.97
N ALA A 317 35.63 14.60 -9.51
CA ALA A 317 36.10 15.17 -8.24
C ALA A 317 35.63 14.35 -7.02
N LEU A 318 34.44 13.72 -7.09
CA LEU A 318 33.89 12.91 -6.00
C LEU A 318 34.63 11.57 -5.87
N ASP A 319 34.94 10.89 -6.99
CA ASP A 319 35.71 9.63 -6.98
C ASP A 319 37.13 9.85 -6.41
N LYS A 320 37.78 10.97 -6.77
CA LYS A 320 39.09 11.36 -6.22
C LYS A 320 39.03 11.65 -4.73
N PHE A 321 37.96 12.27 -4.26
CA PHE A 321 37.75 12.51 -2.83
C PHE A 321 37.59 11.19 -2.05
N GLU A 322 36.75 10.28 -2.52
CA GLU A 322 36.49 9.00 -1.86
C GLU A 322 37.77 8.16 -1.74
N ARG A 323 38.61 8.17 -2.79
CA ARG A 323 39.92 7.53 -2.75
C ARG A 323 40.84 8.10 -1.66
N ILE A 324 40.79 9.41 -1.38
CA ILE A 324 41.61 10.01 -0.33
C ILE A 324 41.12 9.56 1.06
N ILE A 325 39.80 9.54 1.28
CA ILE A 325 39.21 9.07 2.55
C ILE A 325 39.52 7.59 2.81
N PHE A 326 39.34 6.73 1.80
CA PHE A 326 39.44 5.27 1.95
C PHE A 326 40.83 4.69 1.64
N SER A 327 41.81 5.52 1.28
CA SER A 327 43.20 5.07 1.15
C SER A 327 43.75 4.57 2.50
N GLY A 328 44.65 3.58 2.46
CA GLY A 328 45.30 3.04 3.67
C GLY A 328 46.19 4.08 4.39
N ILE A 329 46.38 3.91 5.70
CA ILE A 329 47.31 4.72 6.50
C ILE A 329 48.71 4.13 6.32
N VAL A 330 49.61 4.87 5.68
CA VAL A 330 50.97 4.39 5.38
C VAL A 330 51.95 4.79 6.49
N THR A 331 52.84 3.86 6.86
CA THR A 331 53.78 3.96 8.00
C THR A 331 55.15 4.57 7.68
N GLU A 332 55.51 4.77 6.41
CA GLU A 332 56.82 5.26 5.98
C GLU A 332 56.76 6.62 5.24
N ASP A 333 57.61 7.57 5.64
CA ASP A 333 57.77 8.88 4.97
C ASP A 333 58.33 8.75 3.52
N GLY A 334 58.92 7.61 3.16
CA GLY A 334 59.55 7.35 1.86
C GLY A 334 58.61 6.85 0.76
N SER A 335 57.37 6.52 1.12
CA SER A 335 56.32 6.13 0.18
C SER A 335 55.06 6.97 0.43
N LEU A 336 55.23 8.30 0.52
CA LEU A 336 54.15 9.24 0.26
C LEU A 336 53.83 9.15 -1.25
N PRO A 337 52.83 8.38 -1.69
CA PRO A 337 52.55 8.25 -3.11
C PRO A 337 51.68 9.45 -3.48
N SER A 338 52.26 10.51 -4.03
CA SER A 338 51.54 11.67 -4.59
C SER A 338 50.30 12.16 -3.80
N THR A 339 50.28 12.01 -2.46
CA THR A 339 49.18 12.50 -1.60
C THR A 339 49.35 13.98 -1.30
N PHE A 340 50.56 14.50 -1.49
CA PHE A 340 50.82 15.94 -1.50
C PHE A 340 50.35 16.63 -2.79
N ASP A 341 50.26 15.92 -3.93
CA ASP A 341 49.52 16.39 -5.13
C ASP A 341 48.02 16.54 -4.84
N GLY A 342 47.49 15.78 -3.87
CA GLY A 342 46.11 15.91 -3.40
C GLY A 342 45.84 17.25 -2.69
N VAL A 343 46.82 17.84 -2.01
CA VAL A 343 46.66 19.17 -1.36
C VAL A 343 46.65 20.30 -2.39
N GLU A 344 47.45 20.19 -3.45
CA GLU A 344 47.44 21.13 -4.57
C GLU A 344 46.16 21.00 -5.41
N GLN A 345 45.62 19.77 -5.55
CA GLN A 345 44.30 19.53 -6.13
C GLN A 345 43.14 20.03 -5.25
N ILE A 346 43.24 19.94 -3.92
CA ILE A 346 42.29 20.59 -3.00
C ILE A 346 42.34 22.12 -3.17
N GLY A 347 43.53 22.70 -3.36
CA GLY A 347 43.68 24.12 -3.68
C GLY A 347 43.02 24.51 -5.02
N ASN A 348 43.13 23.66 -6.05
CA ASN A 348 42.47 23.86 -7.34
C ASN A 348 40.95 23.64 -7.26
N PHE A 349 40.49 22.68 -6.45
CA PHE A 349 39.07 22.43 -6.17
C PHE A 349 38.41 23.58 -5.38
N ILE A 350 39.12 24.13 -4.38
CA ILE A 350 38.67 25.32 -3.65
C ILE A 350 38.64 26.56 -4.56
N LYS A 351 39.57 26.66 -5.52
CA LYS A 351 39.58 27.75 -6.52
C LYS A 351 38.47 27.61 -7.56
N SER A 352 38.15 26.41 -8.04
CA SER A 352 37.07 26.20 -9.01
C SER A 352 35.68 26.46 -8.42
N ILE A 353 35.52 26.36 -7.10
CA ILE A 353 34.29 26.70 -6.37
C ILE A 353 34.14 28.22 -6.13
N LYS A 354 35.23 28.99 -6.22
CA LYS A 354 35.22 30.45 -5.97
C LYS A 354 35.11 31.29 -7.25
N SER A 355 35.07 30.66 -8.43
CA SER A 355 34.95 31.32 -9.74
C SER A 355 33.52 31.30 -10.27
#